data_AF-A0A7X3U9Z4-F1
#
_entry.id   AF-A0A7X3U9Z4-F1
#
_cell.length_a   1.000
_cell.length_b   1.000
_cell.length_c   1.000
_cell.angle_alpha   90.00
_cell.angle_beta   90.00
_cell.angle_gamma   90.00
#
_symmetry.space_group_name_H-M   'P 1'
#
loop_
_entity.id
_entity.type
_entity.pdbx_description
1 polymer ?
#
loop_
_entity_poly.entity_id
_entity_poly.type
_entity_poly.pdbx_seq_one_letter_code
_entity_poly.pdbx_strand_id
1 'polypeptide(L)'
;MLTDLDDTLLHQAPLPFAFVGTSDHRFYDRYWFEAVAPDGSAGALVSMGRYPNMNVLDGFVAAQTEGKQYNVRFSRELRPAFAETKVGGLSVSLVEPLRVLRLRLEEGDHPLSCDLTWTGSLPARLEDHSFSRSQGRVVSDMYRFAQVGTVSGSLSINGRNFAAADWFGARD
;
A
#
# COMPACT_ATOMS: atom_id res chain seq x y z
N MET A 1 -15.77 -3.54 13.52
CA MET A 1 -16.48 -3.16 12.28
C MET A 1 -15.60 -2.14 11.60
N LEU A 2 -15.31 -2.30 10.29
CA LEU A 2 -14.55 -1.34 9.50
C LEU A 2 -15.51 -0.28 8.91
N THR A 3 -14.96 0.90 8.63
CA THR A 3 -15.59 2.05 7.99
C THR A 3 -14.74 2.49 6.79
N ASP A 4 -15.30 3.33 5.94
CA ASP A 4 -14.59 3.83 4.75
C ASP A 4 -13.30 4.58 5.07
N LEU A 5 -13.20 5.19 6.27
CA LEU A 5 -12.00 5.91 6.71
C LEU A 5 -10.86 4.97 7.11
N ASP A 6 -11.16 3.71 7.47
CA ASP A 6 -10.15 2.71 7.82
C ASP A 6 -9.37 2.23 6.58
N ASP A 7 -9.84 2.58 5.37
CA ASP A 7 -9.11 2.36 4.12
C ASP A 7 -8.14 3.50 3.78
N THR A 8 -8.08 4.55 4.61
CA THR A 8 -7.14 5.66 4.44
C THR A 8 -5.87 5.46 5.24
N LEU A 9 -4.80 6.20 4.93
CA LEU A 9 -3.59 6.26 5.77
C LEU A 9 -3.73 7.27 6.92
N LEU A 10 -4.94 7.58 7.39
CA LEU A 10 -5.21 8.65 8.33
C LEU A 10 -5.82 8.14 9.65
N HIS A 11 -5.37 6.99 10.15
CA HIS A 11 -5.84 6.49 11.45
C HIS A 11 -5.43 7.44 12.57
N GLN A 12 -6.35 7.62 13.52
CA GLN A 12 -6.26 8.74 14.44
C GLN A 12 -6.76 8.44 15.85
N ALA A 13 -6.08 9.05 16.82
CA ALA A 13 -6.48 9.19 18.21
C ALA A 13 -7.49 10.35 18.37
N PRO A 14 -8.10 10.59 19.54
CA PRO A 14 -8.96 11.76 19.76
C PRO A 14 -8.14 13.07 19.84
N LEU A 15 -7.45 13.41 18.74
CA LEU A 15 -6.49 14.50 18.58
C LEU A 15 -6.67 15.14 17.18
N PRO A 16 -6.18 16.37 16.94
CA PRO A 16 -6.10 16.93 15.59
C PRO A 16 -5.24 16.03 14.68
N PHE A 17 -5.64 15.83 13.42
CA PHE A 17 -4.95 14.95 12.44
C PHE A 17 -3.44 15.16 12.31
N ALA A 18 -2.94 16.34 12.68
CA ALA A 18 -1.51 16.66 12.70
C ALA A 18 -0.68 15.82 13.69
N PHE A 19 -1.31 15.21 14.69
CA PHE A 19 -0.70 14.43 15.76
C PHE A 19 -1.26 13.02 15.78
N VAL A 20 -0.43 12.03 16.09
CA VAL A 20 -0.86 10.66 16.37
C VAL A 20 -0.79 10.38 17.88
N GLY A 21 -1.41 9.28 18.35
CA GLY A 21 -1.53 8.98 19.78
C GLY A 21 -0.23 8.68 20.53
N THR A 22 0.92 8.70 19.85
CA THR A 22 2.24 8.40 20.41
C THR A 22 3.31 9.32 19.83
N SER A 23 4.36 9.62 20.59
CA SER A 23 5.56 10.32 20.10
C SER A 23 6.59 9.37 19.49
N ASP A 24 6.34 8.06 19.49
CA ASP A 24 7.23 7.08 18.87
C ASP A 24 7.35 7.35 17.37
N HIS A 25 8.57 7.60 16.89
CA HIS A 25 8.83 7.87 15.47
C HIS A 25 8.50 6.68 14.57
N ARG A 26 8.36 5.48 15.16
CA ARG A 26 8.05 4.23 14.45
C ARG A 26 6.56 4.04 14.18
N PHE A 27 5.68 4.95 14.63
CA PHE A 27 4.26 4.89 14.26
C PHE A 27 4.11 5.10 12.74
N TYR A 28 3.31 4.25 12.10
CA TYR A 28 2.97 4.37 10.68
C TYR A 28 1.58 3.83 10.36
N ASP A 29 1.01 4.37 9.28
CA ASP A 29 -0.05 3.77 8.50
C ASP A 29 0.55 3.24 7.20
N ARG A 30 0.05 2.13 6.67
CA ARG A 30 0.60 1.55 5.44
C ARG A 30 -0.48 0.91 4.57
N TYR A 31 -0.27 1.01 3.27
CA TYR A 31 -0.87 0.11 2.29
C TYR A 31 0.13 -0.95 1.85
N TRP A 32 -0.34 -2.17 1.66
CA TRP A 32 0.38 -3.20 0.95
C TRP A 32 -0.57 -3.96 0.02
N PHE A 33 -0.20 -4.10 -1.24
CA PHE A 33 -0.95 -4.85 -2.24
C PHE A 33 -0.02 -5.84 -2.92
N GLU A 34 -0.55 -7.04 -3.18
CA GLU A 34 0.04 -8.06 -4.03
C GLU A 34 -0.86 -8.33 -5.22
N ALA A 35 -0.24 -8.50 -6.39
CA ALA A 35 -0.89 -8.90 -7.63
C ALA A 35 -0.03 -9.97 -8.32
N VAL A 36 -0.60 -11.12 -8.64
CA VAL A 36 0.12 -12.26 -9.23
C VAL A 36 -0.65 -12.81 -10.43
N ALA A 37 0.03 -12.95 -11.56
CA ALA A 37 -0.53 -13.55 -12.76
C ALA A 37 -0.92 -15.02 -12.48
N PRO A 38 -2.09 -15.49 -12.94
CA PRO A 38 -2.52 -16.88 -12.72
C PRO A 38 -1.56 -17.94 -13.28
N ASP A 39 -0.80 -17.59 -14.32
CA ASP A 39 0.20 -18.44 -14.97
C ASP A 39 1.61 -18.29 -14.37
N GLY A 40 1.80 -17.42 -13.37
CA GLY A 40 3.08 -17.14 -12.75
C GLY A 40 4.07 -16.36 -13.63
N SER A 41 3.63 -15.79 -14.76
CA SER A 41 4.49 -15.07 -15.70
C SER A 41 5.04 -13.75 -15.12
N ALA A 42 4.29 -13.12 -14.23
CA ALA A 42 4.66 -11.90 -13.54
C ALA A 42 3.92 -11.73 -12.20
N GLY A 43 4.48 -10.89 -11.34
CA GLY A 43 3.84 -10.41 -10.12
C GLY A 43 4.32 -9.02 -9.74
N ALA A 44 3.53 -8.31 -8.94
CA ALA A 44 3.85 -6.99 -8.43
C ALA A 44 3.42 -6.83 -6.97
N LEU A 45 4.23 -6.10 -6.21
CA LEU A 45 3.91 -5.56 -4.90
C LEU A 45 3.88 -4.03 -5.00
N VAL A 46 2.84 -3.42 -4.46
CA VAL A 46 2.72 -1.96 -4.33
C VAL A 46 2.51 -1.62 -2.86
N SER A 47 3.28 -0.67 -2.35
CA SER A 47 3.15 -0.25 -0.95
C SER A 47 3.39 1.24 -0.77
N MET A 48 2.74 1.81 0.24
CA MET A 48 2.89 3.21 0.62
C MET A 48 2.83 3.32 2.14
N GLY A 49 3.84 3.92 2.75
CA GLY A 49 3.94 4.12 4.19
C GLY A 49 3.85 5.60 4.57
N ARG A 50 3.00 5.93 5.53
CA ARG A 50 2.86 7.28 6.09
C ARG A 50 3.39 7.28 7.52
N TYR A 51 4.35 8.18 7.78
CA TYR A 51 5.04 8.31 9.07
C TYR A 51 4.89 9.75 9.61
N PRO A 52 3.80 10.06 10.33
CA PRO A 52 3.48 11.43 10.76
C PRO A 52 4.52 12.08 11.66
N ASN A 53 5.11 11.29 12.56
CA ASN A 53 6.13 11.72 13.52
C ASN A 53 7.50 11.95 12.87
N MET A 54 7.79 11.26 11.76
CA MET A 54 9.01 11.49 10.97
C MET A 54 8.82 12.51 9.84
N ASN A 55 7.59 12.98 9.60
CA ASN A 55 7.24 13.83 8.47
C ASN A 55 7.57 13.21 7.10
N VAL A 56 7.34 11.90 6.95
CA VAL A 56 7.66 11.16 5.71
C VAL A 56 6.42 10.48 5.14
N LEU A 57 6.27 10.54 3.82
CA LEU A 57 5.52 9.58 3.03
C LEU A 57 6.50 8.86 2.12
N ASP A 58 6.49 7.53 2.13
CA ASP A 58 7.28 6.71 1.23
C ASP A 58 6.39 5.73 0.45
N GLY A 59 6.98 5.09 -0.53
CA GLY A 59 6.33 3.99 -1.22
C GLY A 59 7.28 3.27 -2.16
N PHE A 60 6.87 2.08 -2.56
CA PHE A 60 7.62 1.29 -3.52
C PHE A 60 6.69 0.50 -4.44
N VAL A 61 7.24 0.17 -5.61
CA VAL A 61 6.72 -0.88 -6.46
C VAL A 61 7.85 -1.88 -6.67
N ALA A 62 7.57 -3.15 -6.38
CA ALA A 62 8.43 -4.26 -6.75
C ALA A 62 7.69 -5.11 -7.77
N ALA A 63 8.35 -5.53 -8.84
CA ALA A 63 7.76 -6.45 -9.80
C ALA A 63 8.74 -7.55 -10.16
N GLN A 64 8.22 -8.75 -10.41
CA GLN A 64 9.01 -9.91 -10.76
C GLN A 64 8.51 -10.51 -12.08
N THR A 65 9.44 -10.93 -12.92
CA THR A 65 9.18 -11.78 -14.09
C THR A 65 10.43 -12.60 -14.38
N GLU A 66 10.26 -13.84 -14.87
CA GLU A 66 11.37 -14.72 -15.28
C GLU A 66 12.47 -14.87 -14.20
N GLY A 67 12.07 -14.96 -12.93
CA GLY A 67 12.99 -15.13 -11.80
C GLY A 67 13.80 -13.88 -11.43
N LYS A 68 13.54 -12.71 -12.04
CA LYS A 68 14.22 -11.45 -11.71
C LYS A 68 13.25 -10.41 -11.14
N GLN A 69 13.66 -9.78 -10.04
CA GLN A 69 12.92 -8.70 -9.39
C GLN A 69 13.48 -7.33 -9.76
N TYR A 70 12.57 -6.38 -9.97
CA TYR A 70 12.82 -4.97 -10.21
C TYR A 70 12.14 -4.16 -9.12
N ASN A 71 12.75 -3.06 -8.68
CA ASN A 71 12.23 -2.26 -7.57
C ASN A 71 12.38 -0.78 -7.90
N VAL A 72 11.35 -0.01 -7.55
CA VAL A 72 11.38 1.45 -7.56
C VAL A 72 10.89 1.93 -6.20
N ARG A 73 11.57 2.92 -5.62
CA ARG A 73 11.24 3.47 -4.30
C ARG A 73 11.18 4.98 -4.38
N PHE A 74 10.24 5.56 -3.68
CA PHE A 74 10.06 7.00 -3.59
C PHE A 74 9.91 7.42 -2.13
N SER A 75 10.30 8.66 -1.84
CA SER A 75 10.09 9.29 -0.54
C SER A 75 9.89 10.78 -0.74
N ARG A 76 9.05 11.38 0.10
CA ARG A 76 8.87 12.82 0.19
C ARG A 76 8.58 13.24 1.63
N GLU A 77 8.72 14.53 1.90
CA GLU A 77 8.14 15.12 3.11
C GLU A 77 6.62 14.96 3.09
N LEU A 78 6.04 14.52 4.21
CA LEU A 78 4.60 14.33 4.36
C LEU A 78 3.85 15.66 4.28
N ARG A 79 4.36 16.69 4.95
CA ARG A 79 3.79 18.05 4.98
C ARG A 79 4.38 18.89 3.83
N PRO A 80 3.60 19.80 3.22
CA PRO A 80 2.24 20.21 3.59
C PRO A 80 1.11 19.33 3.02
N ALA A 81 1.41 18.44 2.05
CA ALA A 81 0.43 17.58 1.38
C ALA A 81 0.03 16.35 2.24
N PHE A 82 -0.55 16.63 3.40
CA PHE A 82 -0.70 15.68 4.51
C PHE A 82 -1.62 14.49 4.22
N ALA A 83 -2.68 14.72 3.43
CA ALA A 83 -3.67 13.71 3.08
C ALA A 83 -3.42 13.06 1.71
N GLU A 84 -2.41 13.52 0.97
CA GLU A 84 -2.17 13.06 -0.39
C GLU A 84 -1.43 11.72 -0.41
N THR A 85 -2.05 10.70 -1.01
CA THR A 85 -1.48 9.36 -1.24
C THR A 85 -0.76 9.28 -2.58
N LYS A 86 0.20 10.19 -2.77
CA LYS A 86 1.11 10.25 -3.93
C LYS A 86 2.53 10.56 -3.48
N VAL A 87 3.52 9.84 -4.01
CA VAL A 87 4.94 10.03 -3.73
C VAL A 87 5.75 9.78 -5.02
N GLY A 88 6.37 10.82 -5.55
CA GLY A 88 6.95 10.77 -6.90
C GLY A 88 5.89 10.38 -7.95
N GLY A 89 6.21 9.39 -8.78
CA GLY A 89 5.29 8.83 -9.78
C GLY A 89 4.30 7.79 -9.23
N LEU A 90 4.40 7.40 -7.96
CA LEU A 90 3.54 6.38 -7.33
C LEU A 90 2.34 7.02 -6.65
N SER A 91 1.12 6.55 -6.93
CA SER A 91 -0.10 6.96 -6.22
C SER A 91 -1.05 5.79 -5.94
N VAL A 92 -1.78 5.89 -4.83
CA VAL A 92 -2.89 5.00 -4.47
C VAL A 92 -4.16 5.85 -4.35
N SER A 93 -5.25 5.43 -4.98
CA SER A 93 -6.52 6.15 -4.93
C SER A 93 -7.66 5.21 -4.53
N LEU A 94 -8.45 5.64 -3.54
CA LEU A 94 -9.67 4.95 -3.13
C LEU A 94 -10.79 5.35 -4.10
N VAL A 95 -11.25 4.42 -4.95
CA VAL A 95 -12.36 4.66 -5.89
C VAL A 95 -13.69 4.35 -5.19
N GLU A 96 -13.76 3.18 -4.57
CA GLU A 96 -14.82 2.77 -3.63
C GLU A 96 -14.11 2.18 -2.40
N PRO A 97 -14.11 2.86 -1.24
CA PRO A 97 -13.40 2.38 -0.05
C PRO A 97 -13.74 0.92 0.29
N LEU A 98 -12.72 0.16 0.68
CA LEU A 98 -12.77 -1.26 0.99
C LEU A 98 -13.25 -2.17 -0.17
N ARG A 99 -13.34 -1.64 -1.40
CA ARG A 99 -13.83 -2.40 -2.56
C ARG A 99 -13.02 -2.19 -3.84
N VAL A 100 -12.83 -0.95 -4.29
CA VAL A 100 -12.12 -0.63 -5.55
C VAL A 100 -11.04 0.40 -5.29
N LEU A 101 -9.80 0.05 -5.60
CA LEU A 101 -8.64 0.94 -5.44
C LEU A 101 -7.82 0.98 -6.73
N ARG A 102 -7.22 2.13 -7.02
CA ARG A 102 -6.32 2.30 -8.16
C ARG A 102 -4.89 2.47 -7.68
N LEU A 103 -3.98 1.68 -8.23
CA LEU A 103 -2.55 1.66 -7.93
C LEU A 103 -1.81 2.08 -9.21
N ARG A 104 -1.13 3.23 -9.16
CA ARG A 104 -0.49 3.79 -10.35
C ARG A 104 0.97 4.08 -10.09
N LEU A 105 1.82 3.70 -11.04
CA LEU A 105 3.20 4.14 -11.16
C LEU A 105 3.37 4.75 -12.56
N GLU A 106 3.59 6.06 -12.60
CA GLU A 106 3.91 6.80 -13.84
C GLU A 106 5.22 6.27 -14.46
N GLU A 107 5.35 6.36 -15.79
CA GLU A 107 6.63 6.09 -16.46
C GLU A 107 7.68 7.13 -16.05
N GLY A 108 8.94 6.70 -15.94
CA GLY A 108 10.04 7.54 -15.50
C GLY A 108 11.40 6.92 -15.78
N ASP A 109 12.45 7.46 -15.19
CA ASP A 109 13.83 6.94 -15.28
C ASP A 109 14.04 5.71 -14.37
N HIS A 110 13.21 4.69 -14.56
CA HIS A 110 13.19 3.45 -13.80
C HIS A 110 12.46 2.34 -14.57
N PRO A 111 12.68 1.06 -14.25
CA PRO A 111 12.24 -0.04 -15.12
C PRO A 111 10.74 -0.37 -15.04
N LEU A 112 9.97 0.27 -14.15
CA LEU A 112 8.58 -0.10 -13.88
C LEU A 112 7.59 1.02 -14.21
N SER A 113 6.41 0.67 -14.71
CA SER A 113 5.22 1.52 -14.71
C SER A 113 3.99 0.63 -14.55
N CYS A 114 2.91 1.16 -13.98
CA CYS A 114 1.68 0.39 -13.85
C CYS A 114 0.44 1.27 -13.72
N ASP A 115 -0.69 0.72 -14.13
CA ASP A 115 -2.02 1.26 -13.87
C ASP A 115 -2.93 0.07 -13.54
N LEU A 116 -3.03 -0.24 -12.26
CA LEU A 116 -3.71 -1.42 -11.75
C LEU A 116 -4.96 -1.01 -10.98
N THR A 117 -6.03 -1.76 -11.19
CA THR A 117 -7.28 -1.65 -10.43
C THR A 117 -7.42 -2.89 -9.57
N TRP A 118 -7.35 -2.69 -8.25
CA TRP A 118 -7.67 -3.68 -7.24
C TRP A 118 -9.18 -3.73 -7.02
N THR A 119 -9.76 -4.94 -7.01
CA THR A 119 -11.16 -5.18 -6.67
C THR A 119 -11.25 -6.25 -5.57
N GLY A 120 -11.78 -5.89 -4.40
CA GLY A 120 -12.00 -6.82 -3.30
C GLY A 120 -13.01 -7.91 -3.70
N SER A 121 -12.60 -9.18 -3.60
CA SER A 121 -13.47 -10.32 -3.89
C SER A 121 -14.32 -10.72 -2.69
N LEU A 122 -13.86 -10.38 -1.49
CA LEU A 122 -14.56 -10.59 -0.22
C LEU A 122 -14.48 -9.31 0.63
N PRO A 123 -15.38 -9.14 1.61
CA PRO A 123 -15.27 -8.06 2.59
C PRO A 123 -13.91 -8.08 3.30
N ALA A 124 -13.32 -6.91 3.54
CA ALA A 124 -12.11 -6.79 4.34
C ALA A 124 -12.35 -7.32 5.76
N ARG A 125 -11.42 -8.13 6.25
CA ARG A 125 -11.50 -8.74 7.58
C ARG A 125 -10.52 -8.05 8.52
N LEU A 126 -11.05 -7.28 9.47
CA LEU A 126 -10.27 -6.79 10.61
C LEU A 126 -9.73 -7.98 11.41
N GLU A 127 -8.44 -7.99 11.65
CA GLU A 127 -7.79 -8.98 12.50
C GLU A 127 -7.81 -8.56 13.98
N ASP A 128 -7.53 -9.53 14.85
CA ASP A 128 -7.34 -9.26 16.26
C ASP A 128 -6.12 -8.35 16.49
N HIS A 129 -6.19 -7.53 17.53
CA HIS A 129 -5.09 -6.65 17.91
C HIS A 129 -3.82 -7.46 18.20
N SER A 130 -2.78 -7.23 17.41
CA SER A 130 -1.47 -7.83 17.64
C SER A 130 -0.68 -6.94 18.61
N PHE A 131 -0.64 -7.35 19.88
CA PHE A 131 0.09 -6.66 20.93
C PHE A 131 1.11 -7.58 21.60
N SER A 132 2.36 -7.15 21.68
CA SER A 132 3.40 -7.87 22.42
C SER A 132 4.41 -6.96 23.09
N ARG A 133 4.92 -7.44 24.24
CA ARG A 133 5.99 -6.78 25.00
C ARG A 133 7.12 -7.76 25.26
N SER A 134 8.34 -7.25 25.16
CA SER A 134 9.56 -7.98 25.52
C SER A 134 10.53 -7.02 26.19
N GLN A 135 11.15 -7.45 27.30
CA GLN A 135 12.11 -6.67 28.06
C GLN A 135 11.62 -5.25 28.41
N GLY A 136 10.35 -5.12 28.81
CA GLY A 136 9.74 -3.83 29.19
C GLY A 136 9.37 -2.90 28.03
N ARG A 137 9.55 -3.33 26.77
CA ARG A 137 9.28 -2.52 25.56
C ARG A 137 8.15 -3.14 24.74
N VAL A 138 7.35 -2.30 24.11
CA VAL A 138 6.38 -2.73 23.09
C VAL A 138 7.15 -3.15 21.84
N VAL A 139 6.91 -4.38 21.39
CA VAL A 139 7.52 -4.98 20.18
C VAL A 139 6.55 -4.91 19.01
N SER A 140 5.26 -5.17 19.25
CA SER A 140 4.19 -5.04 18.28
C SER A 140 2.99 -4.39 18.98
N ASP A 141 2.41 -3.41 18.33
CA ASP A 141 1.13 -2.79 18.67
C ASP A 141 0.50 -2.43 17.32
N MET A 142 -0.24 -3.39 16.75
CA MET A 142 -0.64 -3.35 15.35
C MET A 142 -2.09 -3.79 15.20
N TYR A 143 -2.85 -2.98 14.47
CA TYR A 143 -4.12 -3.34 13.88
C TYR A 143 -3.91 -3.50 12.38
N ARG A 144 -4.57 -4.49 11.78
CA ARG A 144 -4.58 -4.70 10.34
C ARG A 144 -5.90 -5.31 9.92
N PHE A 145 -6.30 -5.08 8.69
CA PHE A 145 -7.25 -5.95 8.03
C PHE A 145 -6.52 -6.75 6.95
N ALA A 146 -7.13 -7.84 6.52
CA ALA A 146 -6.71 -8.56 5.32
C ALA A 146 -7.88 -8.60 4.34
N GLN A 147 -7.58 -8.45 3.05
CA GLN A 147 -8.57 -8.58 2.00
C GLN A 147 -7.97 -9.30 0.78
N VAL A 148 -8.69 -10.27 0.26
CA VAL A 148 -8.37 -10.93 -1.02
C VAL A 148 -9.15 -10.29 -2.15
N GLY A 149 -8.57 -10.28 -3.33
CA GLY A 149 -9.13 -9.58 -4.47
C GLY A 149 -8.59 -10.06 -5.80
N THR A 150 -9.09 -9.41 -6.84
CA THR A 150 -8.55 -9.50 -8.19
C THR A 150 -7.93 -8.19 -8.61
N VAL A 151 -6.95 -8.28 -9.51
CA VAL A 151 -6.25 -7.13 -10.07
C VAL A 151 -6.38 -7.13 -11.59
N SER A 152 -6.78 -5.99 -12.13
CA SER A 152 -6.87 -5.75 -13.57
C SER A 152 -6.08 -4.51 -13.99
N GLY A 153 -5.73 -4.37 -15.27
CA GLY A 153 -5.00 -3.22 -15.79
C GLY A 153 -3.69 -3.59 -16.48
N SER A 154 -2.64 -2.79 -16.29
CA SER A 154 -1.35 -3.00 -16.96
C SER A 154 -0.15 -2.85 -16.01
N LEU A 155 0.85 -3.71 -16.23
CA LEU A 155 2.18 -3.64 -15.63
C LEU A 155 3.22 -3.63 -16.75
N SER A 156 4.15 -2.68 -16.73
CA SER A 156 5.32 -2.67 -17.62
C SER A 156 6.59 -2.93 -16.84
N ILE A 157 7.46 -3.80 -17.36
CA ILE A 157 8.78 -4.12 -16.81
C ILE A 157 9.82 -4.00 -17.93
N ASN A 158 10.69 -3.00 -17.88
CA ASN A 158 11.65 -2.65 -18.95
C ASN A 158 11.00 -2.57 -20.35
N GLY A 159 9.82 -1.94 -20.42
CA GLY A 159 9.06 -1.79 -21.68
C GLY A 159 8.30 -3.04 -22.13
N ARG A 160 8.45 -4.19 -21.46
CA ARG A 160 7.59 -5.36 -21.69
C ARG A 160 6.29 -5.19 -20.91
N ASN A 161 5.17 -5.26 -21.61
CA ASN A 161 3.84 -5.10 -21.03
C ASN A 161 3.21 -6.44 -20.66
N PHE A 162 2.63 -6.48 -19.47
CA PHE A 162 1.83 -7.56 -18.92
C PHE A 162 0.42 -7.02 -18.69
N ALA A 163 -0.57 -7.66 -19.32
CA ALA A 163 -1.96 -7.36 -19.06
C ALA A 163 -2.38 -8.07 -17.76
N ALA A 164 -2.78 -7.29 -16.76
CA ALA A 164 -3.48 -7.82 -15.61
C ALA A 164 -4.94 -8.04 -16.00
N ALA A 165 -5.31 -9.29 -16.22
CA ALA A 165 -6.67 -9.72 -16.47
C ALA A 165 -7.00 -10.80 -15.43
N ASP A 166 -7.70 -10.39 -14.37
CA ASP A 166 -8.05 -11.25 -13.23
C ASP A 166 -6.85 -11.89 -12.54
N TRP A 167 -5.80 -11.10 -12.32
CA TRP A 167 -4.69 -11.52 -11.46
C TRP A 167 -5.17 -11.71 -10.03
N PHE A 168 -4.62 -12.69 -9.32
CA PHE A 168 -4.92 -12.88 -7.91
C PHE A 168 -4.21 -11.84 -7.07
N GLY A 169 -4.81 -11.44 -5.97
CA GLY A 169 -4.14 -10.54 -5.05
C GLY A 169 -4.62 -10.60 -3.61
N ALA A 170 -3.80 -10.05 -2.75
CA ALA A 170 -4.06 -9.81 -1.34
C ALA A 170 -3.66 -8.38 -0.98
N ARG A 171 -4.31 -7.80 0.02
CA ARG A 171 -3.88 -6.52 0.59
C ARG A 171 -4.03 -6.46 2.11
N ASP A 172 -3.20 -5.61 2.71
CA ASP A 172 -3.27 -5.16 4.11
C ASP A 172 -3.03 -3.64 4.25
#